data_AF-A0A8T3Q6A2-F1
#
_entry.id   AF-A0A8T3Q6A2-F1
#
_cell.length_a   1.000
_cell.length_b   1.000
_cell.length_c   1.000
_cell.angle_alpha   90.00
_cell.angle_beta   90.00
_cell.angle_gamma   90.00
#
_symmetry.space_group_name_H-M   'P 1'
#
loop_
_entity.id
_entity.type
_entity.pdbx_description
1 polymer ?
#
loop_
_entity_poly.entity_id
_entity_poly.type
_entity_poly.pdbx_seq_one_letter_code
_entity_poly.pdbx_strand_id
1 'polypeptide(L)'
;MEGYSVTEAASVLGVPTERVWELLARGVLSGVPDGETGMRVFLQPRPAPAAVEEPRRPNGGGSRRDPEAEASPFRELLSEFRNLTERYGQALLALGEARGEVASLRSRVDLLEARFDLRLPMTSSASAPGWGGEQPAARPATGAPAPVSEPSVEAPADDQAQP
;
A
#
# COMPACT_ATOMS: atom_id res chain seq x y z
N MET A 1 -6.27 40.92 -13.44
CA MET A 1 -7.37 40.79 -12.47
C MET A 1 -6.76 40.59 -11.11
N GLU A 2 -7.13 41.40 -10.14
CA GLU A 2 -6.67 41.27 -8.76
C GLU A 2 -7.39 40.06 -8.14
N GLY A 3 -6.64 39.06 -7.68
CA GLY A 3 -7.19 37.89 -6.98
C GLY A 3 -7.53 38.24 -5.53
N TYR A 4 -8.59 37.63 -5.00
CA TYR A 4 -9.06 37.81 -3.63
C TYR A 4 -8.21 36.98 -2.65
N SER A 5 -8.01 37.43 -1.42
CA SER A 5 -7.48 36.52 -0.39
C SER A 5 -8.49 35.41 -0.07
N VAL A 6 -8.04 34.32 0.55
CA VAL A 6 -8.93 33.20 0.96
C VAL A 6 -10.05 33.68 1.90
N THR A 7 -9.75 34.61 2.80
CA THR A 7 -10.73 35.19 3.73
C THR A 7 -11.75 36.07 3.02
N GLU A 8 -11.31 36.89 2.05
CA GLU A 8 -12.22 37.70 1.24
C GLU A 8 -13.09 36.83 0.34
N ALA A 9 -12.50 35.79 -0.27
CA ALA A 9 -13.25 34.83 -1.08
C ALA A 9 -14.32 34.09 -0.25
N ALA A 10 -14.01 33.73 1.00
CA ALA A 10 -14.97 33.13 1.92
C ALA A 10 -16.15 34.08 2.21
N SER A 11 -15.86 35.36 2.46
CA SER A 11 -16.89 36.38 2.68
C SER A 11 -17.75 36.64 1.45
N VAL A 12 -17.15 36.71 0.25
CA VAL A 12 -17.87 36.97 -1.02
C VAL A 12 -18.75 35.78 -1.42
N LEU A 13 -18.26 34.55 -1.20
CA LEU A 13 -19.01 33.32 -1.51
C LEU A 13 -20.00 32.93 -0.42
N GLY A 14 -19.95 33.55 0.77
CA GLY A 14 -20.79 33.20 1.92
C GLY A 14 -20.52 31.80 2.47
N VAL A 15 -19.30 31.29 2.28
CA VAL A 15 -18.89 29.95 2.72
C VAL A 15 -17.73 30.04 3.71
N PRO A 16 -17.55 29.07 4.62
CA PRO A 16 -16.40 29.08 5.52
C PRO A 16 -15.08 28.98 4.74
N THR A 17 -13.99 29.51 5.30
CA THR A 17 -12.65 29.51 4.70
C THR A 17 -12.17 28.09 4.36
N GLU A 18 -12.51 27.09 5.18
CA GLU A 18 -12.24 25.67 4.91
C GLU A 18 -12.89 25.20 3.61
N ARG A 19 -14.11 25.67 3.32
CA ARG A 19 -14.82 25.32 2.09
C ARG A 19 -14.18 25.96 0.87
N VAL A 20 -13.59 27.15 1.01
CA VAL A 20 -12.79 27.78 -0.06
C VAL A 20 -11.55 26.94 -0.37
N TRP A 21 -10.85 26.42 0.65
CA TRP A 21 -9.73 25.50 0.47
C TRP A 21 -10.14 24.20 -0.22
N GLU A 22 -11.30 23.64 0.14
CA GLU A 22 -11.84 22.46 -0.51
C GLU A 22 -12.20 22.72 -1.98
N LEU A 23 -12.75 23.89 -2.29
CA LEU A 23 -13.07 24.29 -3.66
C LEU A 23 -11.82 24.54 -4.52
N LEU A 24 -10.74 25.03 -3.91
CA LEU A 24 -9.42 25.12 -4.54
C LEU A 24 -8.84 23.72 -4.80
N ALA A 25 -8.88 22.82 -3.81
CA ALA A 25 -8.41 21.44 -3.95
C ALA A 25 -9.19 20.64 -5.00
N ARG A 26 -10.49 20.95 -5.17
CA ARG A 26 -11.37 20.36 -6.18
C ARG A 26 -11.25 21.02 -7.56
N GLY A 27 -10.45 22.08 -7.69
CA GLY A 27 -10.26 22.81 -8.95
C GLY A 27 -11.48 23.61 -9.42
N VAL A 28 -12.47 23.85 -8.55
CA VAL A 28 -13.65 24.67 -8.85
C VAL A 28 -13.27 26.16 -8.81
N LEU A 29 -12.44 26.53 -7.84
CA LEU A 29 -11.81 27.85 -7.77
C LEU A 29 -10.37 27.73 -8.26
N SER A 30 -9.88 28.78 -8.91
CA SER A 30 -8.47 28.87 -9.24
C SER A 30 -7.76 29.71 -8.19
N GLY A 31 -6.54 29.31 -7.83
CA GLY A 31 -5.72 30.12 -6.95
C GLY A 31 -4.25 30.05 -7.28
N VAL A 32 -3.54 31.13 -6.92
CA VAL A 32 -2.11 31.32 -7.15
C VAL A 32 -1.46 31.65 -5.81
N PRO A 33 -0.34 31.01 -5.44
CA PRO A 33 0.37 31.34 -4.22
C PRO A 33 0.92 32.77 -4.32
N ASP A 34 0.67 33.57 -3.30
CA ASP A 34 1.12 34.96 -3.24
C ASP A 34 1.93 35.20 -1.96
N GLY A 35 3.25 35.23 -2.13
CA GLY A 35 4.21 35.62 -1.08
C GLY A 35 4.17 34.77 0.20
N GLU A 36 4.79 35.30 1.25
CA GLU A 36 5.22 34.57 2.46
C GLU A 36 4.11 33.97 3.33
N THR A 37 2.82 34.14 3.02
CA THR A 37 1.75 33.48 3.82
C THR A 37 0.37 33.42 3.15
N GLY A 38 0.20 33.85 1.90
CA GLY A 38 -1.13 34.05 1.29
C GLY A 38 -1.40 33.23 0.04
N MET A 39 -2.66 32.82 -0.16
CA MET A 39 -3.16 32.26 -1.42
C MET A 39 -4.16 33.23 -2.02
N ARG A 40 -3.96 33.63 -3.29
CA ARG A 40 -4.94 34.43 -4.05
C ARG A 40 -5.92 33.52 -4.75
N VAL A 41 -7.20 33.76 -4.56
CA VAL A 41 -8.34 33.05 -5.13
C VAL A 41 -8.99 33.91 -6.21
N PHE A 42 -9.14 33.36 -7.40
CA PHE A 42 -9.83 34.01 -8.50
C PHE A 42 -11.22 33.39 -8.63
N LEU A 43 -12.23 34.21 -8.38
CA LEU A 43 -13.65 33.82 -8.43
C LEU A 43 -14.21 33.73 -9.85
N GLN A 44 -13.36 33.83 -10.88
CA GLN A 44 -13.81 33.69 -12.25
C GLN A 44 -14.05 32.22 -12.58
N PRO A 45 -15.21 31.88 -13.15
CA PRO A 45 -15.33 30.64 -13.90
C PRO A 45 -14.34 30.72 -15.06
N ARG A 46 -13.43 29.76 -15.15
CA ARG A 46 -12.53 29.62 -16.30
C ARG A 46 -13.39 29.68 -17.58
N PRO A 47 -13.18 30.63 -18.51
CA PRO A 47 -13.70 30.45 -19.85
C PRO A 47 -13.11 29.14 -20.36
N ALA A 48 -13.98 28.27 -20.89
CA ALA A 48 -13.59 26.99 -21.49
C ALA A 48 -12.30 27.18 -22.30
N PRO A 49 -11.33 26.25 -22.23
CA PRO A 49 -10.10 26.40 -23.00
C PRO A 49 -10.51 26.70 -24.45
N ALA A 50 -10.13 27.89 -24.93
CA ALA A 50 -10.34 28.29 -26.30
C ALA A 50 -9.90 27.12 -27.18
N ALA A 51 -10.78 26.74 -28.11
CA ALA A 51 -10.46 25.80 -29.16
C ALA A 51 -9.11 26.21 -29.76
N VAL A 52 -8.08 25.42 -29.49
CA VAL A 52 -6.81 25.54 -30.19
C VAL A 52 -7.14 25.19 -31.62
N GLU A 53 -7.05 26.19 -32.51
CA GLU A 53 -7.18 26.04 -33.95
C GLU A 53 -6.39 24.80 -34.40
N GLU A 54 -7.08 23.89 -35.09
CA GLU A 54 -6.44 22.86 -35.91
C GLU A 54 -5.59 23.55 -36.99
N PRO A 55 -4.27 23.34 -37.05
CA PRO A 55 -3.58 23.45 -38.32
C PRO A 55 -3.92 22.19 -39.12
N ARG A 56 -4.73 22.38 -40.15
CA ARG A 56 -5.01 21.41 -41.21
C ARG A 56 -3.70 20.74 -41.69
N ARG A 57 -3.75 19.40 -41.73
CA ARG A 57 -2.71 18.38 -42.04
C ARG A 57 -1.81 18.67 -43.26
N PRO A 58 -0.72 17.90 -43.40
CA PRO A 58 -0.79 16.83 -44.42
C PRO A 58 -0.20 15.47 -43.95
N ASN A 59 -0.75 14.40 -44.53
CA ASN A 59 -0.46 12.99 -44.30
C ASN A 59 1.02 12.61 -44.18
N GLY A 60 1.31 11.61 -43.34
CA GLY A 60 2.55 10.82 -43.43
C GLY A 60 2.78 9.86 -42.27
N GLY A 61 2.38 8.60 -42.45
CA GLY A 61 3.15 7.44 -41.96
C GLY A 61 3.23 7.20 -40.46
N GLY A 62 2.34 6.34 -39.97
CA GLY A 62 2.69 5.18 -39.12
C GLY A 62 3.86 5.31 -38.14
N SER A 63 3.86 6.31 -37.26
CA SER A 63 4.54 6.14 -35.98
C SER A 63 3.64 5.28 -35.12
N ARG A 64 4.03 4.02 -35.00
CA ARG A 64 3.73 3.10 -33.90
C ARG A 64 3.70 3.91 -32.60
N ARG A 65 2.54 4.47 -32.23
CA ARG A 65 2.34 5.14 -30.96
C ARG A 65 2.61 4.08 -29.91
N ASP A 66 3.67 4.26 -29.15
CA ASP A 66 3.84 3.60 -27.88
C ASP A 66 2.50 3.64 -27.12
N PRO A 67 1.99 2.51 -26.62
CA PRO A 67 0.77 2.49 -25.81
C PRO A 67 0.93 3.25 -24.48
N GLU A 68 2.11 3.81 -24.21
CA GLU A 68 2.49 4.51 -22.97
C GLU A 68 2.44 6.05 -23.10
N ALA A 69 2.39 6.63 -24.30
CA ALA A 69 2.61 8.06 -24.48
C ALA A 69 1.42 8.98 -24.11
N GLU A 70 0.24 8.42 -23.83
CA GLU A 70 -0.95 9.18 -23.38
C GLU A 70 -1.67 8.44 -22.23
N ALA A 71 -0.93 7.85 -21.28
CA ALA A 71 -1.55 7.39 -20.04
C ALA A 71 -2.18 8.61 -19.35
N SER A 72 -3.52 8.64 -19.29
CA SER A 72 -4.26 9.68 -18.57
C SER A 72 -3.62 9.92 -17.19
N PRO A 73 -3.43 11.17 -16.73
CA PRO A 73 -2.84 11.47 -15.42
C PRO A 73 -3.49 10.69 -14.27
N PHE A 74 -4.79 10.40 -14.40
CA PHE A 74 -5.51 9.56 -13.45
C PHE A 74 -5.02 8.09 -13.42
N ARG A 75 -4.65 7.51 -14.57
CA ARG A 75 -4.04 6.17 -14.62
C ARG A 75 -2.66 6.15 -13.99
N GLU A 76 -1.87 7.21 -14.17
CA GLU A 76 -0.58 7.37 -13.51
C GLU A 76 -0.76 7.40 -11.99
N LEU A 77 -1.66 8.24 -11.48
CA LEU A 77 -2.00 8.28 -10.04
C LEU A 77 -2.48 6.93 -9.50
N LEU A 78 -3.34 6.21 -10.24
CA LEU A 78 -3.79 4.89 -9.81
C LEU A 78 -2.65 3.87 -9.78
N SER A 79 -1.71 3.96 -10.74
CA SER A 79 -0.55 3.08 -10.77
C SER A 79 0.42 3.39 -9.61
N GLU A 80 0.65 4.66 -9.31
CA GLU A 80 1.46 5.10 -8.17
C GLU A 80 0.81 4.72 -6.84
N PHE A 81 -0.50 4.93 -6.69
CA PHE A 81 -1.25 4.54 -5.50
C PHE A 81 -1.18 3.03 -5.28
N ARG A 82 -1.36 2.23 -6.34
CA ARG A 82 -1.22 0.77 -6.27
C ARG A 82 0.20 0.38 -5.83
N ASN A 83 1.22 0.99 -6.42
CA ASN A 83 2.62 0.73 -6.08
C ASN A 83 2.92 1.10 -4.61
N LEU A 84 2.43 2.25 -4.15
CA LEU A 84 2.57 2.70 -2.77
C LEU A 84 1.86 1.75 -1.79
N THR A 85 0.64 1.32 -2.14
CA THR A 85 -0.14 0.38 -1.33
C THR A 85 0.55 -0.97 -1.21
N GLU A 86 1.16 -1.45 -2.30
CA GLU A 86 1.94 -2.68 -2.31
C GLU A 86 3.18 -2.58 -1.41
N ARG A 87 3.96 -1.50 -1.53
CA ARG A 87 5.10 -1.25 -0.64
C ARG A 87 4.68 -1.12 0.82
N TYR A 88 3.55 -0.48 1.08
CA TYR A 88 3.01 -0.35 2.43
C TYR A 88 2.61 -1.71 3.01
N GLY A 89 1.96 -2.57 2.22
CA GLY A 89 1.63 -3.95 2.62
C GLY A 89 2.89 -4.75 2.97
N GLN A 90 3.94 -4.67 2.15
CA GLN A 90 5.22 -5.32 2.44
C GLN A 90 5.88 -4.76 3.70
N ALA A 91 5.83 -3.45 3.91
CA ALA A 91 6.38 -2.82 5.10
C ALA A 91 5.64 -3.28 6.38
N LEU A 92 4.31 -3.45 6.33
CA LEU A 92 3.54 -3.98 7.45
C LEU A 92 3.88 -5.44 7.77
N LEU A 93 4.11 -6.26 6.75
CA LEU A 93 4.53 -7.66 6.94
C LEU A 93 5.93 -7.73 7.57
N ALA A 94 6.89 -6.96 7.04
CA ALA A 94 8.24 -6.85 7.61
C ALA A 94 8.22 -6.31 9.05
N LEU A 95 7.33 -5.35 9.36
CA LEU A 95 7.13 -4.86 10.72
C LEU A 95 6.58 -5.95 11.65
N GLY A 96 5.73 -6.84 11.14
CA GLY A 96 5.24 -8.02 11.86
C GLY A 96 6.38 -8.99 12.20
N GLU A 97 7.23 -9.30 11.23
CA GLU A 97 8.41 -10.16 11.41
C GLU A 97 9.38 -9.58 12.45
N ALA A 98 9.72 -8.29 12.32
CA ALA A 98 10.59 -7.61 13.27
C ALA A 98 10.03 -7.62 14.70
N ARG A 99 8.70 -7.48 14.86
CA ARG A 99 8.06 -7.61 16.18
C ARG A 99 8.15 -9.03 16.74
N GLY A 100 8.04 -10.05 15.90
CA GLY A 100 8.26 -11.44 16.26
C GLY A 100 9.69 -11.71 16.74
N GLU A 101 10.69 -11.16 16.04
CA GLU A 101 12.09 -11.26 16.45
C GLU A 101 12.36 -10.57 17.78
N VAL A 102 11.79 -9.38 18.01
CA VAL A 102 11.91 -8.65 19.28
C VAL A 102 11.26 -9.42 20.43
N ALA A 103 10.09 -10.03 20.21
CA ALA A 103 9.44 -10.87 21.21
C ALA A 103 10.28 -12.12 21.54
N SER A 104 10.84 -12.77 20.52
CA SER A 104 11.77 -13.90 20.69
C SER A 104 13.04 -13.48 21.45
N LEU A 105 13.60 -12.30 21.17
CA LEU A 105 14.76 -11.79 21.87
C LEU A 105 14.45 -11.52 23.34
N ARG A 106 13.31 -10.89 23.65
CA ARG A 106 12.86 -10.67 25.04
C ARG A 106 12.73 -11.98 25.81
N SER A 107 12.06 -12.98 25.24
CA SER A 107 11.95 -14.30 25.89
C SER A 107 13.30 -14.96 26.16
N ARG A 108 14.25 -14.83 25.21
CA ARG A 108 15.61 -15.34 25.40
C ARG A 108 16.37 -14.57 26.48
N VAL A 109 16.19 -13.26 26.56
CA VAL A 109 16.77 -12.42 27.63
C VAL A 109 16.18 -12.81 28.98
N ASP A 110 14.85 -12.94 29.10
CA ASP A 110 14.19 -13.35 30.34
C ASP A 110 14.70 -14.73 30.84
N LEU A 111 14.93 -15.68 29.93
CA LEU A 111 15.51 -16.98 30.26
C LEU A 111 16.96 -16.87 30.72
N LEU A 112 17.76 -16.03 30.06
CA LEU A 112 19.15 -15.78 30.45
C LEU A 112 19.21 -15.15 31.84
N GLU A 113 18.38 -14.13 32.11
CA GLU A 113 18.26 -13.48 33.41
C GLU A 113 17.90 -14.49 34.50
N ALA A 114 16.87 -15.31 34.29
CA ALA A 114 16.50 -16.36 35.25
C ALA A 114 17.65 -17.36 35.51
N ARG A 115 18.43 -17.71 34.48
CA ARG A 115 19.57 -18.63 34.62
C ARG A 115 20.75 -17.98 35.35
N PHE A 116 20.99 -16.69 35.13
CA PHE A 116 21.97 -15.90 35.87
C PHE A 116 21.59 -15.77 37.35
N ASP A 117 20.32 -15.50 37.64
CA ASP A 117 19.80 -15.43 39.02
C ASP A 117 20.00 -16.76 39.76
N LEU A 118 19.81 -17.89 39.08
CA LEU A 118 20.03 -19.23 39.61
C LEU A 118 21.51 -19.64 39.69
N ARG A 119 22.46 -18.80 39.22
CA ARG A 119 23.91 -19.10 39.11
C ARG A 119 24.20 -20.47 38.50
N LEU A 120 23.33 -20.94 37.60
CA LEU A 120 23.52 -22.24 36.96
C LEU A 120 24.76 -22.14 36.06
N PRO A 121 25.67 -23.13 36.08
CA PRO A 121 26.83 -23.11 35.21
C PRO A 121 26.37 -22.94 33.77
N MET A 122 27.07 -22.07 33.01
CA MET A 122 26.96 -22.03 31.56
C MET A 122 27.52 -23.36 31.03
N THR A 123 26.72 -24.42 31.09
CA THR A 123 27.00 -25.62 30.34
C THR A 123 26.94 -25.20 28.88
N SER A 124 28.13 -25.10 28.28
CA SER A 124 28.29 -24.96 26.85
C SER A 124 27.41 -26.03 26.21
N SER A 125 26.30 -25.58 25.62
CA SER A 125 25.39 -26.48 24.93
C SER A 125 26.15 -26.98 23.71
N ALA A 126 26.69 -28.19 23.81
CA ALA A 126 27.00 -29.04 22.67
C ALA A 126 25.66 -29.44 22.00
N SER A 127 25.00 -28.44 21.44
CA SER A 127 23.78 -28.38 20.63
C SER A 127 23.22 -26.98 20.79
N ALA A 128 23.95 -25.99 20.26
CA ALA A 128 23.30 -24.77 19.81
C ALA A 128 22.62 -25.13 18.47
N PRO A 129 21.27 -25.16 18.36
CA PRO A 129 20.68 -25.01 17.04
C PRO A 129 21.13 -23.62 16.54
N GLY A 130 21.63 -23.61 15.30
CA GLY A 130 22.51 -22.58 14.77
C GLY A 130 22.07 -21.14 15.02
N TRP A 131 22.99 -20.35 15.57
CA TRP A 131 22.99 -18.89 15.42
C TRP A 131 23.44 -18.52 13.99
N GLY A 132 22.69 -18.97 13.00
CA GLY A 132 22.91 -18.69 11.58
C GLY A 132 21.59 -18.88 10.86
N GLY A 133 21.12 -17.82 10.19
CA GLY A 133 19.85 -17.81 9.49
C GLY A 133 19.68 -19.06 8.63
N GLU A 134 18.56 -19.74 8.79
CA GLU A 134 18.17 -20.85 7.92
C GLU A 134 17.93 -20.28 6.51
N GLN A 135 18.97 -20.43 5.70
CA GLN A 135 18.94 -20.43 4.25
C GLN A 135 17.87 -21.43 3.78
N PRO A 136 16.95 -21.06 2.88
CA PRO A 136 15.95 -22.00 2.38
C PRO A 136 16.65 -23.11 1.58
N ALA A 137 16.69 -24.31 2.17
CA ALA A 137 17.23 -25.48 1.53
C ALA A 137 16.27 -25.96 0.43
N ALA A 138 16.54 -25.55 -0.81
CA ALA A 138 16.05 -26.27 -1.97
C ALA A 138 16.57 -27.71 -1.91
N ARG A 139 15.67 -28.70 -2.01
CA ARG A 139 16.03 -30.09 -2.28
C ARG A 139 14.84 -30.85 -2.91
N PRO A 140 15.09 -31.95 -3.63
CA PRO A 140 15.01 -32.00 -5.07
C PRO A 140 13.82 -32.84 -5.56
N ALA A 141 13.45 -32.64 -6.83
CA ALA A 141 12.62 -33.60 -7.55
C ALA A 141 13.32 -34.95 -7.62
N THR A 142 12.63 -36.05 -7.26
CA THR A 142 12.55 -37.34 -7.99
C THR A 142 11.76 -38.34 -7.14
N GLY A 143 10.72 -38.94 -7.71
CA GLY A 143 10.24 -40.28 -7.30
C GLY A 143 8.81 -40.35 -6.78
N ALA A 144 7.83 -40.41 -7.68
CA ALA A 144 6.55 -41.08 -7.39
C ALA A 144 6.79 -42.61 -7.32
N PRO A 145 6.13 -43.31 -6.40
CA PRO A 145 5.10 -44.26 -6.86
C PRO A 145 3.80 -44.28 -6.01
N ALA A 146 2.69 -44.35 -6.76
CA ALA A 146 1.34 -44.90 -6.52
C ALA A 146 0.57 -44.67 -5.19
N PRO A 147 -0.75 -44.35 -5.28
CA PRO A 147 -1.63 -44.24 -4.11
C PRO A 147 -1.97 -45.62 -3.53
N VAL A 148 -1.83 -45.77 -2.21
CA VAL A 148 -2.31 -46.93 -1.45
C VAL A 148 -3.79 -46.72 -1.11
N SER A 149 -4.56 -47.76 -1.39
CA SER A 149 -6.01 -47.91 -1.28
C SER A 149 -6.64 -47.44 0.04
N GLU A 150 -7.74 -46.69 -0.07
CA GLU A 150 -8.72 -46.49 1.00
C GLU A 150 -9.43 -47.83 1.30
N PRO A 151 -9.51 -48.29 2.56
CA PRO A 151 -10.50 -49.27 2.92
C PRO A 151 -11.85 -48.57 3.10
N SER A 152 -12.77 -48.81 2.16
CA SER A 152 -14.21 -48.72 2.41
C SER A 152 -14.55 -49.45 3.71
N VAL A 153 -15.04 -48.72 4.70
CA VAL A 153 -15.87 -49.27 5.75
C VAL A 153 -17.23 -48.61 5.62
N GLU A 154 -18.07 -49.33 4.90
CA GLU A 154 -19.51 -49.20 4.86
C GLU A 154 -20.08 -49.65 6.22
N ALA A 155 -20.88 -48.80 6.86
CA ALA A 155 -21.81 -49.19 7.91
C ALA A 155 -22.92 -48.13 8.07
N PRO A 156 -24.14 -48.55 8.45
CA PRO A 156 -25.35 -48.19 7.74
C PRO A 156 -26.18 -47.09 8.41
N ALA A 157 -27.11 -46.55 7.63
CA ALA A 157 -28.29 -45.86 8.14
C ALA A 157 -29.30 -46.89 8.68
N ASP A 158 -29.75 -46.69 9.92
CA ASP A 158 -31.06 -47.07 10.48
C ASP A 158 -31.19 -46.25 11.78
N ASP A 159 -32.07 -45.25 11.85
CA ASP A 159 -33.50 -45.34 12.15
C ASP A 159 -33.81 -45.91 13.55
N GLN A 160 -34.85 -45.33 14.16
CA GLN A 160 -35.59 -45.75 15.38
C GLN A 160 -35.42 -44.87 16.63
N ALA A 161 -36.31 -43.87 16.69
CA ALA A 161 -37.40 -43.75 17.67
C ALA A 161 -37.14 -43.96 19.18
N GLN A 162 -37.39 -42.88 19.94
CA GLN A 162 -38.21 -42.74 21.18
C GLN A 162 -38.10 -43.76 22.33
N PRO A 163 -38.20 -43.30 23.58
CA PRO A 163 -39.51 -42.97 24.20
C PRO A 163 -39.68 -41.51 24.66
#